data_AF-A9DKB0-F1
#
_entry.id   AF-A9DKB0-F1
#
_cell.length_a   1.000
_cell.length_b   1.000
_cell.length_c   1.000
_cell.angle_alpha   90.00
_cell.angle_beta   90.00
_cell.angle_gamma   90.00
#
_symmetry.space_group_name_H-M   'P 1'
#
loop_
_entity.id
_entity.type
_entity.pdbx_description
1 polymer ?
#
loop_
_entity_poly.entity_id
_entity_poly.type
_entity_poly.pdbx_seq_one_letter_code
_entity_poly.pdbx_strand_id
1 'polypeptide(L)'
;MRQDVLQRFFYRTEDSGRFLVTSKRTGVTYFVEPIDSGKPANLWGDLDPATKKMTGNYGNKRRGAVLAEESLITEENGFQNISTFKGSPLGEIDRRDRLHEMNKN
;
A
#
# COMPACT_ATOMS: atom_id res chain seq x y z
N MET A 1 -9.67 -11.34 -11.98
CA MET A 1 -9.50 -9.95 -11.51
C MET A 1 -9.94 -9.00 -12.61
N ARG A 2 -10.68 -7.93 -12.30
CA ARG A 2 -11.20 -7.03 -13.31
C ARG A 2 -10.07 -6.17 -13.90
N GLN A 3 -10.07 -5.93 -15.21
CA GLN A 3 -9.00 -5.20 -15.90
C GLN A 3 -8.91 -3.73 -15.45
N ASP A 4 -10.04 -3.09 -15.17
CA ASP A 4 -10.11 -1.72 -14.66
C ASP A 4 -9.46 -1.59 -13.28
N VAL A 5 -9.64 -2.58 -12.40
CA VAL A 5 -9.00 -2.61 -11.08
C VAL A 5 -7.49 -2.72 -11.20
N LEU A 6 -6.98 -3.55 -12.11
CA LEU A 6 -5.54 -3.68 -12.37
C LEU A 6 -4.94 -2.37 -12.88
N GLN A 7 -5.61 -1.70 -13.82
CA GLN A 7 -5.17 -0.40 -14.33
C GLN A 7 -5.11 0.65 -13.21
N ARG A 8 -6.13 0.69 -12.35
CA ARG A 8 -6.15 1.59 -11.19
C ARG A 8 -5.08 1.24 -10.14
N PHE A 9 -4.77 -0.04 -9.98
CA PHE A 9 -3.77 -0.50 -9.02
C PHE A 9 -2.36 -0.05 -9.42
N PHE A 10 -2.03 -0.07 -10.71
CA PHE A 10 -0.73 0.36 -11.24
C PHE A 10 -0.68 1.83 -11.66
N TYR A 11 -1.75 2.60 -11.44
CA TYR A 11 -1.78 4.02 -11.71
C TYR A 11 -1.19 4.81 -10.54
N ARG A 12 -0.23 5.71 -10.83
CA ARG A 12 0.43 6.60 -9.87
C ARG A 12 0.89 5.87 -8.61
N THR A 13 1.66 4.79 -8.77
CA THR A 13 2.15 3.97 -7.67
C THR A 13 3.10 4.74 -6.75
N GLU A 14 3.71 5.83 -7.21
CA GLU A 14 4.47 6.77 -6.40
C GLU A 14 3.62 7.49 -5.34
N ASP A 15 2.32 7.66 -5.60
CA ASP A 15 1.40 8.32 -4.68
C ASP A 15 0.75 7.29 -3.74
N SER A 16 0.37 6.12 -4.26
CA SER A 16 -0.33 5.07 -3.51
C SER A 16 0.58 4.08 -2.80
N GLY A 17 1.86 4.00 -3.20
CA GLY A 17 2.80 3.00 -2.71
C GLY A 17 2.47 1.55 -3.10
N ARG A 18 1.59 1.34 -4.08
CA ARG A 18 1.13 0.00 -4.49
C ARG A 18 2.21 -0.73 -5.28
N PHE A 19 2.38 -2.01 -5.00
CA PHE A 19 3.30 -2.85 -5.76
C PHE A 19 2.89 -4.33 -5.73
N LEU A 20 3.57 -5.11 -6.55
CA LEU A 20 3.32 -6.53 -6.74
C LEU A 20 4.59 -7.30 -6.39
N VAL A 21 4.42 -8.42 -5.69
CA VAL A 21 5.51 -9.33 -5.34
C VAL A 21 5.14 -10.72 -5.78
N THR A 22 5.91 -11.29 -6.70
CA THR A 22 5.79 -12.70 -7.08
C THR A 22 6.81 -13.51 -6.31
N SER A 23 6.34 -14.42 -5.47
CA SER A 23 7.21 -15.35 -4.76
C SER A 23 7.90 -16.30 -5.72
N LYS A 24 9.22 -16.41 -5.61
CA LYS A 24 10.00 -17.40 -6.36
C LYS A 24 9.91 -18.81 -5.75
N ARG A 25 9.44 -18.92 -4.50
CA ARG A 25 9.29 -20.20 -3.79
C ARG A 25 7.98 -20.89 -4.17
N THR A 26 6.88 -20.15 -4.06
CA THR A 26 5.52 -20.69 -4.22
C THR A 26 4.90 -20.40 -5.57
N GLY A 27 5.46 -19.45 -6.34
CA GLY A 27 4.88 -18.93 -7.57
C GLY A 27 3.67 -18.00 -7.34
N VAL A 28 3.26 -17.81 -6.09
CA VAL A 28 2.11 -16.96 -5.74
C VAL A 28 2.47 -15.49 -5.95
N THR A 29 1.51 -14.76 -6.49
CA THR A 29 1.63 -13.32 -6.71
C THR A 29 0.79 -12.56 -5.69
N TYR A 30 1.44 -11.70 -4.93
CA TYR A 30 0.84 -10.88 -3.88
C TYR A 30 0.71 -9.44 -4.36
N PHE A 31 -0.49 -8.88 -4.17
CA PHE A 31 -0.75 -7.46 -4.34
C PHE A 31 -0.58 -6.80 -2.97
N VAL A 32 0.24 -5.75 -2.93
CA VAL A 32 0.59 -5.08 -1.68
C VAL A 32 0.18 -3.61 -1.77
N GLU A 33 -0.54 -3.16 -0.75
CA GLU A 33 -0.98 -1.79 -0.62
C GLU A 33 -0.63 -1.28 0.79
N PRO A 34 0.20 -0.22 0.90
CA PRO A 34 0.44 0.44 2.17
C PRO A 34 -0.79 1.23 2.60
N ILE A 35 -1.27 0.99 3.81
CA ILE A 35 -2.39 1.72 4.40
C ILE A 35 -1.86 2.82 5.31
N ASP A 36 -2.29 4.05 5.06
CA ASP A 36 -1.98 5.20 5.90
C ASP A 36 -2.78 5.09 7.21
N SER A 37 -2.09 4.89 8.32
CA SER A 37 -2.68 4.88 9.66
C SER A 37 -2.86 6.29 10.24
N GLY A 38 -2.69 7.32 9.41
CA GLY A 38 -2.61 8.72 9.81
C GLY A 38 -1.17 9.06 10.23
N LYS A 39 -0.51 9.93 9.46
CA LYS A 39 0.68 10.65 9.95
C LYS A 39 0.24 11.68 11.00
N PRO A 40 1.09 12.03 11.98
CA PRO A 40 0.95 13.35 12.60
C PRO A 40 1.04 14.37 11.47
N ALA A 41 -0.02 15.15 11.31
CA ALA A 41 -0.19 16.17 10.28
C ALA A 41 0.78 17.35 10.49
N ASN A 42 2.06 17.06 10.61
CA ASN A 42 3.08 18.08 10.49
C ASN A 42 3.06 18.45 9.01
N LEU A 43 2.35 19.51 8.67
CA LEU A 43 2.41 20.12 7.35
C LEU A 43 3.88 20.49 7.11
N TRP A 44 4.50 19.81 6.15
CA TRP A 44 5.81 20.21 5.65
C TRP A 44 5.55 21.18 4.50
N GLY A 45 6.06 22.39 4.67
CA GLY A 45 5.76 23.53 3.83
C GLY A 45 6.85 24.59 3.94
N ASP A 46 6.69 25.64 3.16
CA ASP A 46 7.42 26.89 3.31
C ASP A 46 6.81 27.69 4.45
N LEU A 47 7.64 28.20 5.34
CA LEU A 47 7.20 29.15 6.36
C LEU A 47 7.02 30.52 5.71
N ASP A 48 5.80 31.01 5.64
CA ASP A 48 5.53 32.37 5.16
C ASP A 48 6.17 33.39 6.12
N PRO A 49 7.12 34.23 5.65
CA PRO A 49 7.83 35.17 6.52
C PRO A 49 6.94 36.29 7.09
N ALA A 50 5.84 36.62 6.41
CA ALA A 50 4.91 37.68 6.84
C ALA A 50 3.86 37.17 7.82
N THR A 51 3.28 35.99 7.55
CA THR A 51 2.21 35.43 8.40
C THR A 51 2.70 34.45 9.45
N LYS A 52 3.96 34.00 9.35
CA LYS A 52 4.56 32.92 10.16
C LYS A 52 3.76 31.62 10.14
N LYS A 53 2.90 31.43 9.14
CA LYS A 53 2.13 30.20 8.94
C LYS A 53 2.88 29.29 7.98
N MET A 54 2.79 27.99 8.24
CA MET A 54 3.29 26.98 7.31
C MET A 54 2.37 26.95 6.08
N THR A 55 2.93 27.21 4.92
CA THR A 55 2.25 27.19 3.62
C THR A 55 2.84 26.07 2.76
N GLY A 56 2.02 25.32 2.03
CA GLY A 56 2.49 24.18 1.24
C GLY A 56 2.14 22.83 1.83
N ASN A 57 2.13 21.82 0.96
CA ASN A 57 1.63 20.48 1.28
C ASN A 57 2.60 19.40 0.75
N TYR A 58 3.89 19.59 1.02
CA TYR A 58 4.93 18.72 0.50
C TYR A 58 4.82 17.28 1.05
N GLY A 59 4.29 17.13 2.27
CA GLY A 59 4.11 15.84 2.93
C GLY A 59 2.93 14.98 2.42
N ASN A 60 1.87 15.59 1.87
CA ASN A 60 0.68 14.83 1.40
C ASN A 60 0.58 14.67 -0.11
N LYS A 61 1.45 15.33 -0.90
CA LYS A 61 1.41 15.19 -2.37
C LYS A 61 1.83 13.80 -2.85
N ARG A 62 2.74 13.14 -2.12
CA ARG A 62 3.21 11.77 -2.39
C ARG A 62 3.20 10.96 -1.09
N ARG A 63 2.01 10.52 -0.68
CA ARG A 63 1.83 9.82 0.61
C ARG A 63 2.55 8.48 0.63
N GLY A 64 2.69 7.82 -0.53
CA GLY A 64 3.25 6.47 -0.64
C GLY A 64 2.40 5.42 0.06
N ALA A 65 1.14 5.75 0.32
CA ALA A 65 0.16 4.95 1.04
C ALA A 65 -1.25 5.48 0.71
N VAL A 66 -2.24 4.64 0.90
CA VAL A 66 -3.66 4.98 0.65
C VAL A 66 -4.45 4.96 1.94
N LEU A 67 -5.58 5.67 1.96
CA LEU A 67 -6.53 5.53 3.07
C LEU A 67 -7.20 4.15 2.99
N ALA A 68 -7.58 3.60 4.14
CA ALA A 68 -8.26 2.30 4.20
C ALA A 68 -9.55 2.27 3.34
N GLU A 69 -10.26 3.39 3.28
CA GLU A 69 -11.46 3.58 2.44
C GLU A 69 -11.17 3.68 0.93
N GLU A 70 -9.94 4.03 0.55
CA GLU A 70 -9.48 4.12 -0.84
C GLU A 70 -8.85 2.81 -1.33
N SER A 71 -8.88 1.76 -0.51
CA SER A 71 -8.24 0.49 -0.81
C SER A 71 -8.86 -0.18 -2.04
N LEU A 72 -7.99 -0.69 -2.91
CA LEU A 72 -8.43 -1.51 -4.04
C LEU A 72 -8.42 -3.00 -3.72
N ILE A 73 -7.73 -3.42 -2.63
CA ILE A 73 -7.63 -4.82 -2.23
C ILE A 73 -8.89 -5.19 -1.41
N THR A 74 -9.99 -5.45 -2.13
CA THR A 74 -11.27 -5.86 -1.55
C THR A 74 -11.80 -7.13 -2.22
N GLU A 75 -12.65 -7.87 -1.51
CA GLU A 75 -13.31 -9.06 -2.07
C GLU A 75 -14.17 -8.72 -3.28
N GLU A 76 -14.87 -7.59 -3.24
CA GLU A 76 -15.68 -7.06 -4.36
C GLU A 76 -14.83 -6.78 -5.62
N ASN A 77 -13.57 -6.41 -5.45
CA ASN A 77 -12.62 -6.22 -6.55
C ASN A 77 -11.99 -7.54 -7.04
N GLY A 78 -12.37 -8.67 -6.44
CA GLY A 78 -11.94 -10.01 -6.81
C GLY A 78 -10.62 -10.45 -6.17
N PHE A 79 -10.20 -9.81 -5.07
CA PHE A 79 -9.07 -10.25 -4.27
C PHE A 79 -9.50 -11.33 -3.27
N GLN A 80 -8.55 -12.19 -2.91
CA GLN A 80 -8.76 -13.30 -1.97
C GLN A 80 -7.58 -13.37 -0.99
N ASN A 81 -7.77 -14.01 0.16
CA ASN A 81 -6.74 -14.15 1.21
C ASN A 81 -6.17 -12.78 1.67
N ILE A 82 -7.08 -11.81 1.80
CA ILE A 82 -6.77 -10.43 2.18
C ILE A 82 -6.47 -10.38 3.68
N SER A 83 -5.39 -9.73 4.07
CA SER A 83 -5.19 -9.35 5.47
C SER A 83 -4.39 -8.06 5.58
N THR A 84 -4.68 -7.30 6.62
CA THR A 84 -3.85 -6.19 7.09
C THR A 84 -2.88 -6.66 8.15
N PHE A 85 -1.64 -6.16 8.11
CA PHE A 85 -0.62 -6.48 9.11
C PHE A 85 0.25 -5.23 9.37
N LYS A 86 0.98 -5.23 10.48
CA LYS A 86 1.95 -4.17 10.80
C LYS A 86 3.37 -4.72 10.65
N GLY A 87 4.24 -3.98 9.97
CA GLY A 87 5.64 -4.35 9.76
C GLY A 87 6.03 -4.40 8.28
N SER A 88 7.05 -5.19 7.94
CA SER A 88 7.54 -5.34 6.57
C SER A 88 6.63 -6.24 5.72
N PRO A 89 6.12 -5.78 4.56
CA PRO A 89 5.34 -6.61 3.65
C PRO A 89 6.09 -7.82 3.12
N LEU A 90 7.39 -7.70 2.92
CA LEU A 90 8.21 -8.82 2.45
C LEU A 90 8.34 -9.92 3.53
N GLY A 91 8.37 -9.53 4.81
CA GLY A 91 8.39 -10.49 5.92
C GLY A 91 7.07 -11.24 6.06
N GLU A 92 5.93 -10.55 5.88
CA GLU A 92 4.62 -11.20 5.88
C GLU A 92 4.43 -12.14 4.68
N ILE A 93 4.91 -11.76 3.50
CA ILE A 93 4.93 -12.63 2.32
C ILE A 93 5.74 -13.90 2.57
N ASP A 94 6.95 -13.78 3.12
CA ASP A 94 7.78 -14.96 3.42
C ASP A 94 7.13 -15.87 4.48
N ARG A 95 6.44 -15.31 5.47
CA ARG A 95 5.64 -16.09 6.43
C ARG A 95 4.52 -16.87 5.73
N ARG A 96 3.79 -16.23 4.82
CA ARG A 96 2.71 -16.85 4.04
C ARG A 96 3.23 -17.94 3.11
N ASP A 97 4.37 -17.69 2.46
CA ASP A 97 5.01 -18.68 1.60
C ASP A 97 5.41 -19.94 2.37
N ARG A 98 5.98 -19.79 3.58
CA ARG A 98 6.29 -20.93 4.46
C ARG A 98 5.04 -21.73 4.83
N LEU A 99 3.94 -21.06 5.17
CA LEU A 99 2.67 -21.74 5.47
C LEU A 99 2.09 -22.49 4.26
N HIS A 100 2.21 -21.90 3.06
CA HIS A 100 1.76 -22.52 1.83
C HIS A 100 2.54 -23.80 1.49
N GLU A 101 3.85 -23.82 1.75
CA GLU A 101 4.69 -25.01 1.60
C GLU A 101 4.31 -26.10 2.63
N MET A 102 4.03 -25.73 3.88
CA MET A 102 3.61 -26.69 4.92
C MET A 102 2.26 -27.34 4.62
N ASN A 103 1.31 -26.60 4.06
CA ASN A 103 -0.03 -27.11 3.74
C ASN A 103 -0.07 -27.99 2.47
N LYS A 104 1.02 -28.03 1.70
CA LYS A 104 1.16 -28.91 0.53
C LYS A 104 1.77 -30.28 0.86
N ASN A 105 2.34 -30.41 2.06
CA ASN A 105 2.86 -31.67 2.61
C ASN A 105 1.82 -32.34 3.49
#